data_AF-F0Y7M3-F1
#
_entry.id   AF-F0Y7M3-F1
#
_cell.length_a   1.000
_cell.length_b   1.000
_cell.length_c   1.000
_cell.angle_alpha   90.00
_cell.angle_beta   90.00
_cell.angle_gamma   90.00
#
_symmetry.space_group_name_H-M   'P 1'
#
loop_
_entity.id
_entity.type
_entity.pdbx_description
1 polymer ?
#
loop_
_entity_poly.entity_id
_entity_poly.type
_entity_poly.pdbx_seq_one_letter_code
_entity_poly.pdbx_strand_id
1 'polypeptide(L)'
;LQHYTKKQWDKYPAELDASVLMRLPCRTSTDDRYFGDAWQALPVRGYTRIFENMLLRDPRVTVKLNVDFFDARAKGLLPQFGTLVYTGPIDSYFAAQGLPKLEYRSLRFEEEYVDDPEDGFFQEAFVVNHPSADVPFTRIVEYKHVPNQPLAVKRGLVKGTRIAREYSSAEGDPYYPVPNPENRALYERYRALAEKEDTVCFVGRLASYKYFNMDQAILNALEIYDSLKEK
;
A
#
# COMPACT_ATOMS: atom_id res chain seq x y z
N LEU A 1 5.02 -13.19 -17.35
CA LEU A 1 3.95 -13.14 -16.32
C LEU A 1 4.20 -14.15 -15.19
N GLN A 2 4.27 -15.45 -15.49
CA GLN A 2 4.43 -16.52 -14.49
C GLN A 2 5.54 -16.27 -13.46
N HIS A 3 6.78 -16.01 -13.90
CA HIS A 3 7.91 -15.80 -12.99
C HIS A 3 7.78 -14.50 -12.17
N TYR A 4 7.31 -13.41 -12.77
CA TYR A 4 7.02 -12.18 -12.03
C TYR A 4 5.97 -12.41 -10.94
N THR A 5 4.87 -13.11 -11.26
CA THR A 5 3.84 -13.48 -10.29
C THR A 5 4.42 -14.33 -9.16
N LYS A 6 5.23 -15.35 -9.48
CA LYS A 6 5.90 -16.18 -8.47
C LYS A 6 6.82 -15.36 -7.58
N LYS A 7 7.60 -14.43 -8.13
CA LYS A 7 8.44 -13.53 -7.31
C LYS A 7 7.61 -12.60 -6.43
N GLN A 8 6.55 -11.99 -6.95
CA GLN A 8 5.74 -11.02 -6.21
C GLN A 8 4.89 -11.68 -5.11
N TRP A 9 4.35 -12.87 -5.36
CA TRP A 9 3.32 -13.48 -4.52
C TRP A 9 3.77 -14.77 -3.83
N ASP A 10 4.93 -15.31 -4.21
CA ASP A 10 5.35 -16.68 -3.89
C ASP A 10 4.31 -17.75 -4.27
N LYS A 11 3.47 -17.44 -5.27
CA LYS A 11 2.42 -18.30 -5.80
C LYS A 11 2.40 -18.23 -7.31
N TYR A 12 2.01 -19.31 -7.97
CA TYR A 12 1.76 -19.32 -9.40
C TYR A 12 0.40 -18.68 -9.71
N PRO A 13 0.22 -18.16 -10.94
CA PRO A 13 -1.05 -17.57 -11.37
C PRO A 13 -2.31 -18.40 -11.07
N ALA A 14 -2.22 -19.74 -11.13
CA ALA A 14 -3.34 -20.64 -10.88
C ALA A 14 -3.76 -20.75 -9.39
N GLU A 15 -2.91 -20.28 -8.48
CA GLU A 15 -3.15 -20.32 -7.02
C GLU A 15 -3.72 -19.00 -6.49
N LEU A 16 -3.88 -18.00 -7.36
CA LEU A 16 -4.37 -16.66 -7.04
C LEU A 16 -5.74 -16.43 -7.66
N ASP A 17 -6.53 -15.58 -7.04
CA ASP A 17 -7.77 -15.08 -7.64
C ASP A 17 -7.46 -14.29 -8.92
N ALA A 18 -8.33 -14.42 -9.93
CA ALA A 18 -8.17 -13.77 -11.22
C ALA A 18 -8.02 -12.24 -11.12
N SER A 19 -8.58 -11.62 -10.06
CA SER A 19 -8.45 -10.20 -9.78
C SER A 19 -7.01 -9.69 -9.69
N VAL A 20 -6.03 -10.53 -9.34
CA VAL A 20 -4.61 -10.14 -9.34
C VAL A 20 -4.12 -9.83 -10.75
N LEU A 21 -4.47 -10.69 -11.71
CA LEU A 21 -3.98 -10.60 -13.09
C LEU A 21 -4.79 -9.59 -13.92
N MET A 22 -6.08 -9.40 -13.61
CA MET A 22 -6.93 -8.41 -14.28
C MET A 22 -6.46 -6.97 -14.11
N ARG A 23 -5.51 -6.70 -13.20
CA ARG A 23 -4.92 -5.37 -13.01
C ARG A 23 -3.97 -4.95 -14.13
N LEU A 24 -3.55 -5.88 -14.99
CA LEU A 24 -2.71 -5.64 -16.16
C LEU A 24 -3.41 -6.19 -17.42
N PRO A 25 -4.43 -5.48 -17.93
CA PRO A 25 -5.17 -5.94 -19.09
C PRO A 25 -4.30 -5.90 -20.35
N CYS A 26 -4.43 -6.92 -21.20
CA CYS A 26 -3.87 -6.88 -22.56
C CYS A 26 -4.56 -5.79 -23.37
N ARG A 27 -3.77 -5.04 -24.15
CA ARG A 27 -4.28 -3.96 -25.01
C ARG A 27 -4.01 -4.27 -26.47
N THR A 28 -4.92 -3.84 -27.33
CA THR A 28 -4.79 -3.89 -28.79
C THR A 28 -4.41 -2.52 -29.38
N SER A 29 -4.32 -1.48 -28.54
CA SER A 29 -3.86 -0.14 -28.93
C SER A 29 -2.35 0.03 -28.72
N THR A 30 -1.80 1.14 -29.19
CA THR A 30 -0.41 1.56 -28.95
C THR A 30 -0.25 2.46 -27.72
N ASP A 31 -1.29 2.56 -26.89
CA ASP A 31 -1.24 3.35 -25.65
C ASP A 31 -0.40 2.61 -24.61
N ASP A 32 0.77 3.17 -24.32
CA ASP A 32 1.80 2.63 -23.45
C ASP A 32 1.68 3.07 -21.98
N ARG A 33 0.71 3.93 -21.65
CA ARG A 33 0.50 4.41 -20.28
C ARG A 33 0.12 3.26 -19.36
N TYR A 34 0.76 3.14 -18.20
CA TYR A 34 0.43 2.05 -17.26
C TYR A 34 -1.04 2.09 -16.78
N PHE A 35 -1.56 3.30 -16.52
CA PHE A 35 -2.92 3.52 -16.05
C PHE A 35 -3.82 4.09 -17.17
N GLY A 36 -5.05 3.59 -17.24
CA GLY A 36 -6.08 4.07 -18.15
C GLY A 36 -6.97 5.18 -17.56
N ASP A 37 -6.75 5.54 -16.29
CA ASP A 37 -7.56 6.49 -15.55
C ASP A 37 -7.51 7.90 -16.15
N ALA A 38 -8.63 8.63 -16.06
CA ALA A 38 -8.77 9.98 -16.61
C ALA A 38 -7.88 11.02 -15.91
N TRP A 39 -7.63 10.84 -14.61
CA TRP A 39 -6.85 11.76 -13.78
C TRP A 39 -5.58 11.09 -13.27
N GLN A 40 -4.43 11.55 -13.77
CA GLN A 40 -3.12 11.02 -13.40
C GLN A 40 -2.21 12.20 -13.03
N ALA A 41 -1.88 12.30 -11.75
CA ALA A 41 -1.04 13.39 -11.26
C ALA A 41 -0.27 12.95 -10.01
N LEU A 42 0.83 13.65 -9.77
CA LEU A 42 1.59 13.54 -8.53
C LEU A 42 1.49 14.84 -7.73
N PRO A 43 1.48 14.77 -6.39
CA PRO A 43 1.45 15.96 -5.58
C PRO A 43 2.69 16.82 -5.83
N VAL A 44 2.48 18.09 -6.22
CA VAL A 44 3.58 19.03 -6.55
C VAL A 44 4.60 19.16 -5.42
N ARG A 45 4.18 19.03 -4.16
CA ARG A 45 5.03 19.12 -2.97
C ARG A 45 5.18 17.78 -2.22
N GLY A 46 4.92 16.66 -2.91
CA GLY A 46 4.97 15.32 -2.33
C GLY A 46 3.75 14.99 -1.45
N TYR A 47 3.60 13.70 -1.13
CA TYR A 47 2.44 13.16 -0.40
C TYR A 47 2.38 13.67 1.05
N THR A 48 3.52 13.82 1.73
CA THR A 48 3.57 14.31 3.12
C THR A 48 2.84 15.63 3.29
N ARG A 49 3.00 16.57 2.35
CA ARG A 49 2.32 17.87 2.41
C ARG A 49 0.79 17.77 2.27
N ILE A 50 0.27 16.74 1.60
CA ILE A 50 -1.18 16.50 1.56
C ILE A 50 -1.66 16.14 2.96
N PHE A 51 -1.03 15.16 3.61
CA PHE A 51 -1.41 14.70 4.95
C PHE A 51 -1.24 15.77 6.02
N GLU A 52 -0.17 16.56 5.98
CA GLU A 52 0.00 17.69 6.89
C GLU A 52 -1.13 18.72 6.76
N ASN A 53 -1.56 19.04 5.53
CA ASN A 53 -2.65 19.97 5.32
C ASN A 53 -3.99 19.41 5.79
N MET A 54 -4.20 18.10 5.68
CA MET A 54 -5.42 17.42 6.15
C MET A 54 -5.47 17.32 7.68
N LEU A 55 -4.33 17.04 8.34
CA LEU A 55 -4.32 16.61 9.74
C LEU A 55 -3.84 17.68 10.73
N LEU A 56 -2.91 18.56 10.33
CA LEU A 56 -2.20 19.43 11.29
C LEU A 56 -2.78 20.84 11.40
N ARG A 57 -3.77 21.20 10.59
CA ARG A 57 -4.39 22.53 10.58
C ARG A 57 -5.68 22.61 11.39
N ASP A 58 -6.26 21.48 11.76
CA ASP A 58 -7.51 21.42 12.52
C ASP A 58 -7.20 21.18 14.01
N PRO A 59 -7.53 22.12 14.91
CA PRO A 59 -7.29 21.95 16.35
C PRO A 59 -8.07 20.79 16.98
N ARG A 60 -9.07 20.23 16.29
CA ARG A 60 -9.83 19.05 16.73
C ARG A 60 -9.09 17.74 16.46
N VAL A 61 -8.05 17.77 15.62
CA VAL A 61 -7.26 16.58 15.25
C VAL A 61 -5.97 16.57 16.06
N THR A 62 -5.79 15.51 16.86
CA THR A 62 -4.53 15.25 17.57
C THR A 62 -3.84 14.04 16.94
N VAL A 63 -2.59 14.20 16.51
CA VAL A 63 -1.78 13.13 15.92
C VAL A 63 -0.73 12.67 16.92
N LYS A 64 -0.68 11.36 17.19
CA LYS A 64 0.39 10.73 17.97
C LYS A 64 1.12 9.72 17.08
N LEU A 65 2.42 9.91 16.92
CA LEU A 65 3.31 9.01 16.15
C LEU A 65 4.08 8.11 17.11
N ASN A 66 4.63 7.01 16.60
CA ASN A 66 5.37 6.01 17.38
C ASN A 66 4.56 5.44 18.56
N VAL A 67 3.25 5.24 18.35
CA VAL A 67 2.35 4.63 19.34
C VAL A 67 1.69 3.40 18.72
N ASP A 68 1.97 2.24 19.27
CA ASP A 68 1.21 1.03 18.98
C ASP A 68 -0.14 1.07 19.72
N PHE A 69 -1.21 0.79 18.99
CA PHE A 69 -2.57 0.86 19.50
C PHE A 69 -2.84 -0.19 20.59
N PHE A 70 -2.36 -1.42 20.41
CA PHE A 70 -2.61 -2.53 21.32
C PHE A 70 -1.81 -2.38 22.62
N ASP A 71 -0.57 -1.90 22.53
CA ASP A 71 0.25 -1.56 23.70
C ASP A 71 -0.38 -0.42 24.50
N ALA A 72 -0.82 0.66 23.84
CA ALA A 72 -1.50 1.77 24.50
C ALA A 72 -2.83 1.32 25.16
N ARG A 73 -3.58 0.43 24.50
CA ARG A 73 -4.81 -0.17 25.05
C ARG A 73 -4.51 -0.99 26.30
N ALA A 74 -3.51 -1.87 26.25
CA ALA A 74 -3.12 -2.73 27.38
C ALA A 74 -2.65 -1.93 28.60
N LYS A 75 -1.98 -0.80 28.37
CA LYS A 75 -1.50 0.11 29.42
C LYS A 75 -2.57 1.11 29.91
N GLY A 76 -3.78 1.10 29.36
CA GLY A 76 -4.84 2.04 29.71
C GLY A 76 -4.54 3.49 29.33
N LEU A 77 -3.73 3.71 28.29
CA LEU A 77 -3.27 5.03 27.83
C LEU A 77 -4.15 5.63 26.73
N LEU A 78 -5.15 4.89 26.25
CA LEU A 78 -6.08 5.40 25.24
C LEU A 78 -6.98 6.48 25.86
N PRO A 79 -7.26 7.57 25.13
CA PRO A 79 -8.26 8.55 25.57
C PRO A 79 -9.65 7.91 25.59
N GLN A 80 -10.60 8.55 26.26
CA GLN A 80 -12.02 8.20 26.07
C GLN A 80 -12.43 8.53 24.63
N PHE A 81 -13.14 7.63 23.97
CA PHE A 81 -13.63 7.79 22.60
C PHE A 81 -15.04 7.21 22.47
N GLY A 82 -15.84 7.80 21.58
CA GLY A 82 -17.17 7.27 21.24
C GLY A 82 -17.12 6.18 20.16
N THR A 83 -16.37 6.43 19.09
CA THR A 83 -16.18 5.50 17.96
C THR A 83 -14.70 5.32 17.67
N LEU A 84 -14.28 4.08 17.47
CA LEU A 84 -12.94 3.72 17.02
C LEU A 84 -12.97 3.45 15.52
N VAL A 85 -12.19 4.21 14.74
CA VAL A 85 -11.90 3.85 13.35
C VAL A 85 -10.57 3.10 13.33
N TYR A 86 -10.62 1.81 12.98
CA TYR A 86 -9.45 0.93 12.93
C TYR A 86 -9.08 0.59 11.49
N THR A 87 -7.83 0.88 11.12
CA THR A 87 -7.32 0.68 9.75
C THR A 87 -6.16 -0.32 9.67
N GLY A 88 -5.78 -0.93 10.80
CA GLY A 88 -4.72 -1.94 10.87
C GLY A 88 -5.19 -3.33 10.42
N PRO A 89 -4.33 -4.36 10.51
CA PRO A 89 -4.69 -5.74 10.17
C PRO A 89 -5.83 -6.23 11.06
N ILE A 90 -6.90 -6.75 10.44
CA ILE A 90 -8.09 -7.22 11.15
C ILE A 90 -7.81 -8.45 12.02
N ASP A 91 -6.91 -9.31 11.58
CA ASP A 91 -6.46 -10.48 12.31
C ASP A 91 -5.66 -10.12 13.56
N SER A 92 -4.86 -9.04 13.51
CA SER A 92 -4.21 -8.49 14.71
C SER A 92 -5.23 -7.96 15.72
N TYR A 93 -6.29 -7.31 15.26
CA TYR A 93 -7.35 -6.80 16.14
C TYR A 93 -8.03 -7.93 16.94
N PHE A 94 -8.27 -9.06 16.29
CA PHE A 94 -8.92 -10.23 16.87
C PHE A 94 -7.94 -11.33 17.31
N ALA A 95 -6.66 -11.01 17.55
CA ALA A 95 -5.64 -12.02 17.88
C ALA A 95 -6.02 -12.89 19.09
N ALA A 96 -6.69 -12.32 20.10
CA ALA A 96 -7.14 -13.05 21.30
C ALA A 96 -8.21 -14.13 21.02
N GLN A 97 -8.88 -14.10 19.86
CA GLN A 97 -9.88 -15.10 19.47
C GLN A 97 -9.24 -16.42 19.01
N GLY A 98 -7.92 -16.46 18.83
CA GLY A 98 -7.19 -17.68 18.42
C GLY A 98 -7.45 -18.12 16.98
N LEU A 99 -8.00 -17.24 16.14
CA LEU A 99 -8.12 -17.49 14.71
C LEU A 99 -6.74 -17.47 14.02
N PRO A 100 -6.52 -18.26 12.95
CA PRO A 100 -5.28 -18.21 12.17
C PRO A 100 -5.02 -16.82 11.58
N LYS A 101 -3.75 -16.42 11.49
CA LYS A 101 -3.38 -15.15 10.84
C LYS A 101 -3.72 -15.15 9.35
N LEU A 102 -4.10 -13.98 8.84
CA LEU A 102 -4.26 -13.79 7.41
C LEU A 102 -2.89 -13.69 6.74
N GLU A 103 -2.75 -14.25 5.54
CA GLU A 103 -1.52 -14.14 4.77
C GLU A 103 -1.39 -12.73 4.20
N TYR A 104 -0.22 -12.10 4.34
CA TYR A 104 0.11 -10.85 3.67
C TYR A 104 1.45 -11.00 2.96
N ARG A 105 1.61 -10.30 1.83
CA ARG A 105 2.94 -10.04 1.27
C ARG A 105 3.50 -8.77 1.87
N SER A 106 4.75 -8.87 2.26
CA SER A 106 5.60 -7.76 2.66
C SER A 106 6.52 -7.35 1.50
N LEU A 107 7.18 -6.21 1.65
CA LEU A 107 8.21 -5.73 0.74
C LEU A 107 9.47 -5.36 1.52
N ARG A 108 10.61 -5.66 0.93
CA ARG A 108 11.93 -5.17 1.37
C ARG A 108 12.50 -4.31 0.26
N PHE A 109 12.98 -3.12 0.61
CA PHE A 109 13.58 -2.18 -0.32
C PHE A 109 15.08 -2.12 -0.09
N GLU A 110 15.86 -2.32 -1.15
CA GLU A 110 17.30 -2.03 -1.15
C GLU A 110 17.53 -0.74 -1.91
N GLU A 111 17.89 0.30 -1.20
CA GLU A 111 18.11 1.62 -1.78
C GLU A 111 19.59 1.88 -2.04
N GLU A 112 19.90 2.39 -3.22
CA GLU A 112 21.26 2.67 -3.67
C GLU A 112 21.30 4.08 -4.27
N TYR A 113 22.35 4.84 -3.96
CA TYR A 113 22.66 6.06 -4.70
C TYR A 113 23.69 5.72 -5.78
N VAL A 114 23.36 6.01 -7.03
CA VAL A 114 24.23 5.80 -8.17
C VAL A 114 24.82 7.14 -8.56
N ASP A 115 26.15 7.23 -8.52
CA ASP A 115 26.90 8.41 -8.92
C ASP A 115 26.94 8.51 -10.45
N ASP A 116 26.53 9.69 -10.96
CA ASP A 116 26.61 10.12 -12.37
C ASP A 116 26.38 9.00 -13.40
N PRO A 117 25.19 8.38 -13.43
CA PRO A 117 24.89 7.33 -14.41
C PRO A 117 25.01 7.88 -15.84
N GLU A 118 25.36 7.00 -16.78
CA GLU A 118 25.40 7.32 -18.21
C GLU A 118 24.04 7.90 -18.64
N ASP A 119 24.07 8.99 -19.42
CA ASP A 119 22.88 9.77 -19.82
C ASP A 119 22.08 10.43 -18.68
N GLY A 120 22.59 10.41 -17.44
CA GLY A 120 22.02 11.09 -16.28
C GLY A 120 20.86 10.36 -15.60
N PHE A 121 20.47 9.18 -16.10
CA PHE A 121 19.47 8.28 -15.49
C PHE A 121 20.04 6.87 -15.42
N PHE A 122 19.68 6.13 -14.36
CA PHE A 122 20.09 4.73 -14.22
C PHE A 122 19.32 3.80 -15.17
N GLN A 123 18.07 4.13 -15.47
CA GLN A 123 17.19 3.33 -16.31
C GLN A 123 16.23 4.21 -17.13
N GLU A 124 15.59 3.62 -18.13
CA GLU A 124 14.79 4.29 -19.16
C GLU A 124 13.47 4.89 -18.64
N ALA A 125 12.98 4.43 -17.49
CA ALA A 125 11.68 4.80 -16.96
C ALA A 125 11.66 4.86 -15.43
N PHE A 126 10.65 5.54 -14.86
CA PHE A 126 10.48 5.62 -13.41
C PHE A 126 10.47 4.26 -12.72
N VAL A 127 9.84 3.25 -13.35
CA VAL A 127 9.77 1.88 -12.86
C VAL A 127 10.06 0.93 -13.99
N VAL A 128 11.06 0.06 -13.82
CA VAL A 128 11.40 -1.01 -14.76
C VAL A 128 11.17 -2.35 -14.08
N ASN A 129 10.29 -3.16 -14.66
CA ASN A 129 9.95 -4.48 -14.15
C ASN A 129 10.95 -5.52 -14.68
N HIS A 130 11.39 -6.42 -13.81
CA HIS A 130 12.26 -7.54 -14.16
C HIS A 130 11.46 -8.84 -14.03
N PRO A 131 10.78 -9.32 -15.09
CA PRO A 131 9.94 -10.50 -15.01
C PRO A 131 10.73 -11.81 -14.96
N SER A 132 12.01 -11.80 -15.32
CA SER A 132 12.83 -12.99 -15.40
C SER A 132 13.08 -13.63 -14.02
N ALA A 133 13.28 -14.95 -14.00
CA ALA A 133 13.42 -15.74 -12.78
C ALA A 133 14.83 -15.68 -12.16
N ASP A 134 15.83 -15.29 -12.95
CA ASP A 134 17.24 -15.12 -12.54
C ASP A 134 17.48 -13.84 -11.74
N VAL A 135 16.58 -12.86 -11.84
CA VAL A 135 16.63 -11.61 -11.06
C VAL A 135 15.82 -11.76 -9.76
N PRO A 136 16.42 -11.57 -8.57
CA PRO A 136 15.72 -11.83 -7.30
C PRO A 136 14.70 -10.77 -6.90
N PHE A 137 14.85 -9.52 -7.37
CA PHE A 137 13.88 -8.44 -7.15
C PHE A 137 12.81 -8.40 -8.26
N THR A 138 11.68 -7.76 -7.99
CA THR A 138 10.57 -7.65 -8.97
C THR A 138 10.77 -6.47 -9.90
N ARG A 139 11.24 -5.33 -9.39
CA ARG A 139 11.42 -4.09 -10.16
C ARG A 139 12.43 -3.16 -9.52
N ILE A 140 12.89 -2.20 -10.31
CA ILE A 140 13.70 -1.07 -9.85
C ILE A 140 12.90 0.21 -10.04
N VAL A 141 12.87 1.05 -9.00
CA VAL A 141 12.27 2.39 -9.03
C VAL A 141 13.40 3.41 -9.01
N GLU A 142 13.43 4.31 -9.99
CA GLU A 142 14.38 5.42 -10.05
C GLU A 142 13.67 6.75 -9.82
N TYR A 143 13.78 7.30 -8.61
CA TYR A 143 13.00 8.48 -8.20
C TYR A 143 13.30 9.75 -9.01
N LYS A 144 14.43 9.83 -9.71
CA LYS A 144 14.81 11.00 -10.52
C LYS A 144 13.86 11.27 -11.68
N HIS A 145 13.15 10.25 -12.18
CA HIS A 145 12.11 10.39 -13.21
C HIS A 145 10.86 11.16 -12.75
N VAL A 146 10.67 11.32 -11.44
CA VAL A 146 9.42 11.87 -10.91
C VAL A 146 9.27 13.36 -11.28
N PRO A 147 8.12 13.81 -11.82
CA PRO A 147 7.96 15.18 -12.31
C PRO A 147 7.98 16.26 -11.22
N ASN A 148 7.84 15.92 -9.94
CA ASN A 148 7.87 16.87 -8.82
C ASN A 148 9.28 17.04 -8.21
N GLN A 149 10.34 16.59 -8.90
CA GLN A 149 11.73 16.77 -8.48
C GLN A 149 12.10 18.26 -8.29
N PRO A 150 13.06 18.57 -7.38
CA PRO A 150 13.58 19.92 -7.20
C PRO A 150 14.17 20.49 -8.48
N LEU A 151 14.15 21.82 -8.60
CA LEU A 151 14.61 22.53 -9.80
C LEU A 151 16.08 22.24 -10.14
N ALA A 152 16.93 21.98 -9.14
CA ALA A 152 18.33 21.60 -9.35
C ALA A 152 18.45 20.26 -10.12
N VAL A 153 17.63 19.27 -9.79
CA VAL A 153 17.59 17.97 -10.48
C VAL A 153 17.09 18.16 -11.91
N LYS A 154 15.99 18.90 -12.09
CA LYS A 154 15.42 19.18 -13.43
C LYS A 154 16.37 19.97 -14.34
N ARG A 155 17.25 20.79 -13.76
CA ARG A 155 18.29 21.55 -14.48
C ARG A 155 19.58 20.75 -14.70
N GLY A 156 19.64 19.47 -14.30
CA GLY A 156 20.82 18.63 -14.47
C GLY A 156 22.01 18.99 -13.56
N LEU A 157 21.77 19.76 -12.49
CA LEU A 157 22.79 20.11 -11.49
C LEU A 157 23.07 18.97 -10.51
N VAL A 158 22.13 18.03 -10.40
CA VAL A 158 22.30 16.79 -9.64
C VAL A 158 22.59 15.66 -10.61
N LYS A 159 23.85 15.22 -10.61
CA LYS A 159 24.35 14.19 -11.54
C LYS A 159 23.90 12.79 -11.17
N GLY A 160 24.06 12.40 -9.90
CA GLY A 160 23.61 11.10 -9.43
C GLY A 160 22.09 10.92 -9.37
N THR A 161 21.68 9.74 -8.94
CA THR A 161 20.29 9.30 -8.84
C THR A 161 20.10 8.32 -7.68
N ARG A 162 18.87 8.24 -7.15
CA ARG A 162 18.50 7.28 -6.10
C ARG A 162 17.60 6.23 -6.71
N ILE A 163 17.99 4.97 -6.57
CA ILE A 163 17.20 3.82 -6.98
C ILE A 163 16.76 2.99 -5.78
N ALA A 164 15.69 2.24 -5.94
CA ALA A 164 15.24 1.22 -4.99
C ALA A 164 14.92 -0.08 -5.73
N ARG A 165 15.56 -1.18 -5.31
CA ARG A 165 15.21 -2.53 -5.75
C ARG A 165 14.16 -3.10 -4.80
N GLU A 166 13.05 -3.57 -5.34
CA GLU A 166 11.93 -4.10 -4.56
C GLU A 166 11.95 -5.63 -4.52
N TYR A 167 12.01 -6.20 -3.32
CA TYR A 167 11.93 -7.63 -3.07
C TYR A 167 10.62 -7.95 -2.35
N SER A 168 9.84 -8.89 -2.90
CA SER A 168 8.70 -9.41 -2.16
C SER A 168 9.17 -10.32 -1.03
N SER A 169 8.51 -10.23 0.11
CA SER A 169 8.80 -11.00 1.31
C SER A 169 7.53 -11.59 1.91
N ALA A 170 7.64 -12.74 2.57
CA ALA A 170 6.59 -13.26 3.44
C ALA A 170 6.65 -12.63 4.86
N GLU A 171 7.76 -11.98 5.18
CA GLU A 171 8.07 -11.44 6.50
C GLU A 171 8.20 -9.91 6.46
N GLY A 172 7.78 -9.25 7.54
CA GLY A 172 7.79 -7.80 7.70
C GLY A 172 6.38 -7.21 7.70
N ASP A 173 6.29 -5.90 7.42
CA ASP A 173 5.02 -5.18 7.48
C ASP A 173 4.04 -5.66 6.41
N PRO A 174 2.72 -5.70 6.69
CA PRO A 174 1.73 -6.15 5.73
C PRO A 174 1.48 -5.08 4.65
N TYR A 175 1.97 -5.30 3.43
CA TYR A 175 1.74 -4.39 2.29
C TYR A 175 0.53 -4.81 1.45
N TYR A 176 0.40 -6.11 1.17
CA TYR A 176 -0.62 -6.64 0.27
C TYR A 176 -1.37 -7.84 0.88
N PRO A 177 -2.70 -7.80 0.98
CA PRO A 177 -3.52 -8.99 1.17
C PRO A 177 -3.24 -10.02 0.06
N VAL A 178 -3.27 -11.32 0.38
CA VAL A 178 -3.07 -12.40 -0.60
C VAL A 178 -4.43 -12.97 -1.02
N PRO A 179 -4.95 -12.59 -2.20
CA PRO A 179 -6.29 -12.99 -2.63
C PRO A 179 -6.27 -14.44 -3.16
N ASN A 180 -6.59 -15.37 -2.28
CA ASN A 180 -6.82 -16.77 -2.61
C ASN A 180 -8.09 -17.29 -1.88
N PRO A 181 -8.62 -18.46 -2.25
CA PRO A 181 -9.84 -18.99 -1.64
C PRO A 181 -9.74 -19.18 -0.11
N GLU A 182 -8.58 -19.63 0.38
CA GLU A 182 -8.34 -19.92 1.79
C GLU A 182 -8.38 -18.65 2.66
N ASN A 183 -7.63 -17.61 2.27
CA ASN A 183 -7.60 -16.32 2.96
C ASN A 183 -8.95 -15.60 2.84
N ARG A 184 -9.68 -15.76 1.73
CA ARG A 184 -11.03 -15.22 1.60
C ARG A 184 -11.98 -15.84 2.63
N ALA A 185 -11.99 -17.17 2.73
CA ALA A 185 -12.81 -17.87 3.71
C ALA A 185 -12.44 -17.50 5.15
N LEU A 186 -11.15 -17.33 5.43
CA LEU A 186 -10.67 -16.87 6.74
C LEU A 186 -11.08 -15.42 7.03
N TYR A 187 -10.97 -14.52 6.06
CA TYR A 187 -11.38 -13.12 6.20
C TYR A 187 -12.86 -12.99 6.52
N GLU A 188 -13.75 -13.78 5.90
CA GLU A 188 -15.19 -13.72 6.21
C GLU A 188 -15.49 -14.08 7.68
N ARG A 189 -14.68 -14.93 8.31
CA ARG A 189 -14.80 -15.21 9.76
C ARG A 189 -14.43 -13.99 10.60
N TYR A 190 -13.35 -13.29 10.23
CA TYR A 190 -12.96 -12.04 10.88
C TYR A 190 -13.98 -10.92 10.66
N ARG A 191 -14.52 -10.82 9.46
CA ARG A 191 -15.59 -9.87 9.13
C ARG A 191 -16.83 -10.12 9.99
N ALA A 192 -17.25 -11.37 10.17
CA ALA A 192 -18.37 -11.71 11.04
C ALA A 192 -18.13 -11.36 12.53
N LEU A 193 -16.87 -11.24 12.97
CA LEU A 193 -16.52 -10.71 14.29
C LEU A 193 -16.59 -9.17 14.29
N ALA A 194 -16.05 -8.53 13.26
CA ALA A 194 -16.09 -7.08 13.10
C ALA A 194 -17.53 -6.53 13.06
N GLU A 195 -18.47 -7.25 12.44
CA GLU A 195 -19.89 -6.88 12.38
C GLU A 195 -20.59 -6.89 13.75
N LYS A 196 -19.97 -7.47 14.78
CA LYS A 196 -20.50 -7.48 16.17
C LYS A 196 -19.94 -6.34 17.03
N GLU A 197 -19.01 -5.54 16.50
CA GLU A 197 -18.38 -4.44 17.23
C GLU A 197 -19.17 -3.14 17.02
N ASP A 198 -20.08 -2.81 17.94
CA ASP A 198 -21.00 -1.66 17.79
C ASP A 198 -20.35 -0.28 17.76
N THR A 199 -19.10 -0.18 18.24
CA THR A 199 -18.36 1.08 18.39
C THR A 199 -17.08 1.13 17.56
N VAL A 200 -16.83 0.11 16.74
CA VAL A 200 -15.60 -0.02 15.95
C VAL A 200 -15.93 -0.09 14.47
N CYS A 201 -15.34 0.81 13.69
CA CYS A 201 -15.43 0.82 12.26
C CYS A 201 -14.12 0.34 11.64
N PHE A 202 -14.18 -0.72 10.84
CA PHE A 202 -13.04 -1.30 10.14
C PHE A 202 -12.97 -0.77 8.71
N VAL A 203 -11.92 -0.02 8.37
CA VAL A 203 -11.82 0.67 7.07
C VAL A 203 -10.41 0.61 6.48
N GLY A 204 -10.31 0.56 5.16
CA GLY A 204 -9.03 0.56 4.45
C GLY A 204 -8.45 -0.83 4.18
N ARG A 205 -7.27 -0.85 3.54
CA ARG A 205 -6.67 -2.06 2.93
C ARG A 205 -6.55 -3.24 3.90
N LEU A 206 -6.00 -3.00 5.08
CA LEU A 206 -5.65 -4.05 6.04
C LEU A 206 -6.87 -4.52 6.84
N ALA A 207 -7.70 -3.56 7.29
CA ALA A 207 -8.90 -3.87 8.05
C ALA A 207 -9.97 -4.56 7.18
N SER A 208 -10.07 -4.19 5.90
CA SER A 208 -11.00 -4.82 4.95
C SER A 208 -10.38 -5.96 4.14
N TYR A 209 -9.09 -6.29 4.35
CA TYR A 209 -8.33 -7.29 3.60
C TYR A 209 -8.51 -7.19 2.06
N LYS A 210 -8.46 -5.96 1.53
CA LYS A 210 -8.72 -5.66 0.11
C LYS A 210 -7.57 -4.92 -0.53
N TYR A 211 -7.21 -5.31 -1.75
CA TYR A 211 -6.15 -4.64 -2.52
C TYR A 211 -6.65 -3.30 -3.11
N PHE A 212 -6.57 -2.24 -2.30
CA PHE A 212 -6.94 -0.88 -2.72
C PHE A 212 -5.78 -0.08 -3.28
N ASN A 213 -6.03 0.65 -4.36
CA ASN A 213 -5.26 1.85 -4.73
C ASN A 213 -5.60 3.03 -3.78
N MET A 214 -4.86 4.13 -3.86
CA MET A 214 -5.08 5.29 -2.99
C MET A 214 -6.46 5.93 -3.20
N ASP A 215 -6.89 6.11 -4.44
CA ASP A 215 -8.20 6.64 -4.81
C ASP A 215 -9.34 5.77 -4.26
N GLN A 216 -9.22 4.45 -4.36
CA GLN A 216 -10.18 3.49 -3.81
C GLN A 216 -10.22 3.52 -2.28
N ALA A 217 -9.06 3.70 -1.63
CA ALA A 217 -9.00 3.83 -0.18
C ALA A 217 -9.63 5.14 0.31
N ILE A 218 -9.44 6.24 -0.43
CA ILE A 218 -10.10 7.52 -0.14
C ILE A 218 -11.61 7.39 -0.33
N LEU A 219 -12.07 6.82 -1.45
CA LEU A 219 -13.49 6.57 -1.68
C LEU A 219 -14.09 5.71 -0.56
N ASN A 220 -13.42 4.61 -0.19
CA ASN A 220 -13.87 3.74 0.89
C ASN A 220 -14.01 4.49 2.23
N ALA A 221 -13.09 5.40 2.55
CA ALA A 221 -13.18 6.22 3.75
C ALA A 221 -14.36 7.20 3.71
N LEU A 222 -14.62 7.82 2.55
CA LEU A 222 -15.74 8.75 2.36
C LEU A 222 -17.09 8.02 2.45
N GLU A 223 -17.24 6.88 1.79
CA GLU A 223 -18.46 6.06 1.86
C GLU A 223 -18.74 5.58 3.29
N ILE A 224 -17.70 5.17 4.02
CA ILE A 224 -17.82 4.81 5.42
C ILE A 224 -18.25 6.02 6.24
N TYR A 225 -17.61 7.18 6.06
CA TYR A 225 -17.97 8.42 6.76
C TYR A 225 -19.45 8.79 6.54
N ASP A 226 -19.94 8.73 5.30
CA ASP A 226 -21.34 9.02 4.97
C ASP A 226 -22.31 8.01 5.60
N SER A 227 -21.86 6.76 5.81
CA SER A 227 -22.66 5.71 6.46
C SER A 227 -22.70 5.82 7.99
N LEU A 228 -21.75 6.54 8.60
CA LEU A 228 -21.70 6.74 10.05
C LEU A 228 -22.84 7.69 10.43
N LYS A 229 -23.94 7.12 10.92
CA LYS A 229 -25.02 7.92 11.50
C LYS A 229 -24.50 8.57 12.77
N GLU A 230 -24.64 9.89 12.88
CA GLU A 230 -24.54 10.56 14.19
C GLU A 230 -25.56 9.89 15.12
N LYS A 231 -25.06 9.23 16.18
CA LYS A 231 -25.90 8.69 17.25
C LYS A 231 -26.20 9.79 18.26
#